data_AF-A0A914EIB5-F1
#
_entry.id   AF-A0A914EIB5-F1
#
_cell.length_a   1.000
_cell.length_b   1.000
_cell.length_c   1.000
_cell.angle_alpha   90.00
_cell.angle_beta   90.00
_cell.angle_gamma   90.00
#
_symmetry.space_group_name_H-M   'P 1'
#
loop_
_entity.id
_entity.type
_entity.pdbx_description
1 polymer ?
#
loop_
_entity_poly.entity_id
_entity_poly.type
_entity_poly.pdbx_seq_one_letter_code
_entity_poly.pdbx_strand_id
1 'polypeptide(L)'
;MIILTSIGIFGAMNTILASFKNKSLRTPCHIFIASNAFCDMLSQIGLYIPVFLTLSGINYMELQICWFMEVIPYCGVNAAVILTLSIGLDRLYSVLMPMNPVVCGITTLVVPSLSQYNFYATIVISLVILLVYGATWVVAKTKNQ
;
A
#
# COMPACT_ATOMS: atom_id res chain seq x y z
N MET A 1 -2.98 19.25 7.34
CA MET A 1 -2.57 17.93 6.84
C MET A 1 -2.21 16.94 7.96
N ILE A 2 -1.40 17.32 8.95
CA ILE A 2 -0.92 16.42 10.03
C ILE A 2 -2.05 15.75 10.83
N ILE A 3 -3.15 16.48 11.09
CA ILE A 3 -4.32 15.95 11.81
C ILE A 3 -5.05 14.87 10.99
N LEU A 4 -5.07 15.00 9.65
CA LEU A 4 -5.72 14.01 8.78
C LEU A 4 -4.89 12.74 8.67
N THR A 5 -3.57 12.87 8.57
CA THR A 5 -2.65 11.72 8.54
C THR A 5 -2.61 10.99 9.88
N SER A 6 -2.71 11.67 11.02
CA SER A 6 -2.76 10.99 12.32
C SER A 6 -4.06 10.18 12.50
N ILE A 7 -5.21 10.72 12.05
CA ILE A 7 -6.48 9.98 12.04
C ILE A 7 -6.40 8.76 11.12
N GLY A 8 -5.80 8.92 9.93
CA GLY A 8 -5.61 7.83 8.98
C GLY A 8 -4.74 6.69 9.54
N ILE A 9 -3.61 7.01 10.19
CA ILE A 9 -2.73 6.03 10.83
C ILE A 9 -3.47 5.29 11.95
N PHE A 10 -4.24 6.02 12.76
CA PHE A 10 -5.02 5.42 13.85
C PHE A 10 -6.07 4.44 13.32
N GLY A 11 -6.78 4.80 12.25
CA GLY A 11 -7.74 3.93 11.59
C GLY A 11 -7.10 2.66 11.03
N ALA A 12 -5.97 2.78 10.34
CA ALA A 12 -5.26 1.64 9.78
C ALA A 12 -4.69 0.71 10.88
N MET A 13 -4.15 1.28 11.96
CA MET A 13 -3.63 0.52 13.10
C MET A 13 -4.72 -0.32 13.78
N ASN A 14 -5.92 0.23 13.96
CA ASN A 14 -7.05 -0.50 14.54
C ASN A 14 -7.49 -1.68 13.67
N THR A 15 -7.52 -1.50 12.34
CA THR A 15 -7.87 -2.58 11.40
C THR A 15 -6.85 -3.72 11.45
N ILE A 16 -5.57 -3.41 11.55
CA ILE A 16 -4.50 -4.41 11.69
C ILE A 16 -4.63 -5.14 13.04
N LEU A 17 -4.78 -4.40 14.14
CA LEU A 17 -4.95 -4.98 15.49
C LEU A 17 -6.19 -5.88 15.57
N ALA A 18 -7.31 -5.47 14.98
CA ALA A 18 -8.52 -6.28 14.92
C ALA A 18 -8.30 -7.59 14.14
N SER A 19 -7.51 -7.53 13.06
CA SER A 19 -7.17 -8.69 12.22
C SER A 19 -6.26 -9.69 12.95
N PHE A 20 -5.37 -9.22 13.83
CA PHE A 20 -4.54 -10.09 14.67
C PHE A 20 -5.31 -10.69 15.86
N LYS A 21 -6.18 -9.89 16.49
CA LYS A 21 -6.87 -10.27 17.73
C LYS A 21 -8.01 -11.28 17.50
N ASN A 22 -8.74 -11.17 16.39
CA ASN A 22 -9.87 -12.06 16.11
C ASN A 22 -9.50 -13.22 15.18
N LYS A 23 -9.36 -14.41 15.75
CA LYS A 23 -9.10 -15.65 15.00
C LYS A 23 -10.26 -16.05 14.07
N SER A 24 -11.50 -15.65 14.43
CA SER A 24 -12.72 -15.87 13.63
C SER A 24 -12.75 -15.07 12.32
N LEU A 25 -11.94 -14.01 12.22
CA LEU A 25 -11.85 -13.13 11.04
C LEU A 25 -10.73 -13.54 10.06
N ARG A 26 -10.06 -14.69 10.24
CA ARG A 26 -8.97 -15.14 9.34
C ARG A 26 -9.45 -15.72 8.00
N THR A 27 -10.44 -15.10 7.40
CA THR A 27 -10.81 -15.33 6.01
C THR A 27 -9.83 -14.58 5.10
N PRO A 28 -9.53 -15.08 3.88
CA PRO A 28 -8.54 -14.48 2.99
C PRO A 28 -8.84 -13.01 2.66
N CYS A 29 -10.12 -12.63 2.51
CA CYS A 29 -10.55 -11.24 2.33
C CYS A 29 -10.09 -10.30 3.46
N HIS A 30 -10.16 -10.76 4.72
CA HIS A 30 -9.69 -9.97 5.86
C HIS A 30 -8.17 -9.79 5.88
N ILE A 31 -7.40 -10.76 5.35
CA ILE A 31 -5.94 -10.64 5.21
C ILE A 31 -5.60 -9.58 4.16
N PHE A 32 -6.32 -9.52 3.04
CA PHE A 32 -6.16 -8.46 2.04
C PHE A 32 -6.45 -7.07 2.62
N ILE A 33 -7.51 -6.94 3.42
CA ILE A 33 -7.85 -5.68 4.09
C ILE A 33 -6.75 -5.27 5.07
N ALA A 34 -6.22 -6.21 5.85
CA ALA A 34 -5.12 -5.94 6.78
C ALA A 34 -3.83 -5.53 6.05
N SER A 35 -3.51 -6.19 4.93
CA SER A 35 -2.37 -5.84 4.08
C SER A 35 -2.54 -4.45 3.46
N ASN A 36 -3.75 -4.10 3.01
CA ASN A 36 -4.05 -2.79 2.46
C ASN A 36 -3.84 -1.70 3.52
N ALA A 37 -4.37 -1.91 4.73
CA ALA A 37 -4.19 -0.99 5.85
C ALA A 37 -2.70 -0.79 6.21
N PHE A 38 -1.88 -1.84 6.09
CA PHE A 38 -0.44 -1.73 6.30
C PHE A 38 0.25 -0.88 5.22
N CYS A 39 -0.12 -1.06 3.95
CA CYS A 39 0.36 -0.23 2.84
C CYS A 39 -0.09 1.24 2.99
N ASP A 40 -1.31 1.49 3.47
CA ASP A 40 -1.80 2.83 3.76
C ASP A 40 -1.01 3.51 4.88
N MET A 41 -0.62 2.78 5.93
CA MET A 41 0.26 3.32 6.99
C MET A 41 1.62 3.72 6.42
N LEU A 42 2.25 2.85 5.64
CA LEU A 42 3.55 3.12 4.99
C LEU A 42 3.49 4.36 4.09
N SER A 43 2.40 4.50 3.34
CA SER A 43 2.17 5.65 2.47
C SER A 43 2.01 6.96 3.26
N GLN A 44 1.29 6.92 4.39
CA GLN A 44 1.05 8.09 5.25
C GLN A 44 2.31 8.56 5.98
N ILE A 45 3.26 7.66 6.26
CA ILE A 45 4.60 8.04 6.76
C ILE A 45 5.33 8.92 5.73
N GLY A 46 5.08 8.70 4.44
CA GLY A 46 5.63 9.53 3.35
C GLY A 46 5.28 11.01 3.46
N LEU A 47 4.04 11.30 3.88
CA LEU A 47 3.56 12.67 4.09
C LEU A 47 4.18 13.35 5.33
N TYR A 48 4.74 12.59 6.26
CA TYR A 48 5.40 13.15 7.46
C TYR A 48 6.80 13.71 7.16
N ILE A 49 7.49 13.17 6.17
CA ILE A 49 8.86 13.58 5.79
C ILE A 49 8.95 15.07 5.42
N PRO A 50 8.17 15.60 4.45
CA PRO A 50 8.26 17.00 4.06
C PRO A 50 7.83 17.96 5.19
N VAL A 51 6.89 17.53 6.05
CA VAL A 51 6.43 18.28 7.23
C VAL A 51 7.54 18.39 8.26
N PHE A 52 8.26 17.29 8.52
CA PHE A 52 9.37 17.29 9.46
C PHE A 52 10.52 18.18 8.98
N LEU A 53 10.81 18.19 7.68
CA LEU A 53 11.82 19.07 7.09
C LEU A 53 11.45 20.56 7.23
N THR A 54 10.20 20.92 6.94
CA THR A 54 9.73 22.30 7.06
C THR A 54 9.76 22.80 8.50
N LEU A 55 9.41 21.95 9.47
CA LEU A 55 9.49 22.28 10.90
C LEU A 55 10.94 22.41 11.41
N SER A 56 11.87 21.65 10.82
CA SER A 56 13.29 21.69 11.20
C SER A 56 14.05 22.89 10.60
N GLY A 57 13.42 23.68 9.73
CA GLY A 57 14.03 24.83 9.07
C GLY A 57 15.11 24.47 8.04
N ILE A 58 15.27 23.19 7.71
CA ILE A 58 16.24 22.70 6.72
C ILE A 58 15.56 22.74 5.36
N ASN A 59 15.86 23.77 4.56
CA ASN A 59 15.28 23.94 3.22
C ASN A 59 15.93 23.05 2.14
N TYR A 60 17.10 22.45 2.44
CA TYR A 60 17.87 21.68 1.47
C TYR A 60 18.25 20.34 2.09
N MET A 61 17.63 19.27 1.59
CA MET A 61 18.00 17.90 1.90
C MET A 61 18.81 17.34 0.73
N GLU A 62 19.86 16.59 1.05
CA GLU A 62 20.65 15.90 0.04
C GLU A 62 19.76 14.95 -0.76
N LEU A 63 19.82 15.06 -2.09
CA LEU A 63 18.94 14.34 -3.02
C LEU A 63 18.95 12.82 -2.78
N GLN A 64 20.08 12.28 -2.35
CA GLN A 64 20.24 10.84 -2.05
C GLN A 64 19.35 10.38 -0.88
N ILE A 65 19.23 11.20 0.16
CA ILE A 65 18.46 10.86 1.35
C ILE A 65 16.96 11.04 1.08
N CYS A 66 16.60 12.13 0.40
CA CYS A 66 15.22 12.39 -0.02
C CYS A 66 14.68 11.23 -0.89
N TRP A 67 15.49 10.78 -1.85
CA TRP A 67 15.15 9.67 -2.74
C TRP A 67 14.84 8.37 -1.97
N PHE A 68 15.66 8.00 -0.98
CA PHE A 68 15.45 6.78 -0.20
C PHE A 68 14.19 6.89 0.68
N MET A 69 13.95 8.08 1.23
CA MET A 69 12.77 8.32 2.06
C MET A 69 11.46 8.35 1.26
N GLU A 70 11.47 8.75 -0.02
CA GLU A 70 10.27 8.78 -0.88
C GLU A 70 9.97 7.45 -1.59
N VAL A 71 10.98 6.62 -1.88
CA VAL A 71 10.76 5.32 -2.55
C VAL A 71 9.83 4.40 -1.75
N ILE A 72 10.01 4.35 -0.44
CA ILE A 72 9.23 3.49 0.46
C ILE A 72 7.72 3.85 0.43
N PRO A 73 7.30 5.11 0.69
CA PRO A 73 5.89 5.48 0.65
C PRO A 73 5.31 5.39 -0.77
N TYR A 74 6.10 5.64 -1.82
CA TYR A 74 5.63 5.50 -3.20
C TYR A 74 5.28 4.06 -3.55
N CYS A 75 6.11 3.09 -3.15
CA CYS A 75 5.80 1.67 -3.25
C CYS A 75 4.53 1.31 -2.45
N GLY A 76 4.37 1.89 -1.26
CA GLY A 76 3.18 1.71 -0.42
C GLY A 76 1.88 2.12 -1.12
N VAL A 77 1.86 3.29 -1.76
CA VAL A 77 0.66 3.81 -2.45
C VAL A 77 0.27 2.91 -3.63
N ASN A 78 1.25 2.49 -4.43
CA ASN A 78 0.99 1.64 -5.59
C ASN A 78 0.41 0.28 -5.17
N ALA A 79 0.97 -0.32 -4.12
CA ALA A 79 0.44 -1.57 -3.57
C ALA A 79 -0.97 -1.40 -2.99
N ALA A 80 -1.22 -0.31 -2.24
CA ALA A 80 -2.53 -0.01 -1.67
C ALA A 80 -3.63 0.15 -2.73
N VAL A 81 -3.34 0.80 -3.86
CA VAL A 81 -4.33 0.99 -4.95
C VAL A 81 -4.76 -0.35 -5.54
N ILE A 82 -3.82 -1.25 -5.81
CA ILE A 82 -4.09 -2.57 -6.40
C ILE A 82 -4.90 -3.45 -5.42
N LEU A 83 -4.50 -3.44 -4.15
CA LEU A 83 -5.18 -4.17 -3.09
C LEU A 83 -6.61 -3.63 -2.88
N THR A 84 -6.79 -2.31 -2.86
CA THR A 84 -8.10 -1.67 -2.73
C THR A 84 -9.03 -2.04 -3.89
N LEU A 85 -8.52 -2.06 -5.12
CA LEU A 85 -9.30 -2.51 -6.29
C LEU A 85 -9.76 -3.97 -6.14
N SER A 86 -8.86 -4.84 -5.66
CA SER A 86 -9.17 -6.25 -5.40
C SER A 86 -10.31 -6.43 -4.38
N ILE A 87 -10.21 -5.69 -3.27
CA ILE A 87 -11.21 -5.70 -2.20
C ILE A 87 -12.54 -5.16 -2.73
N GLY A 88 -12.51 -4.09 -3.53
CA GLY A 88 -13.70 -3.50 -4.15
C GLY A 88 -14.43 -4.49 -5.06
N LEU A 89 -13.70 -5.23 -5.89
CA LEU A 89 -14.28 -6.27 -6.74
C LEU A 89 -14.90 -7.40 -5.91
N ASP A 90 -14.18 -7.92 -4.90
CA ASP A 90 -14.70 -8.96 -4.00
C ASP A 90 -16.03 -8.54 -3.36
N ARG A 91 -16.13 -7.29 -2.89
CA ARG A 91 -17.36 -6.73 -2.31
C ARG A 91 -18.47 -6.54 -3.34
N LEU A 92 -18.16 -6.07 -4.55
CA LEU A 92 -19.14 -5.87 -5.61
C LEU A 92 -19.78 -7.19 -6.03
N TYR A 93 -18.98 -8.25 -6.21
CA TYR A 93 -19.48 -9.57 -6.55
C TYR A 93 -20.34 -10.17 -5.43
N SER A 94 -19.95 -9.95 -4.16
CA SER A 94 -20.74 -10.42 -3.01
C SER A 94 -22.15 -9.80 -2.99
N VAL A 95 -22.30 -8.56 -3.46
CA VAL A 95 -23.61 -7.89 -3.55
C VAL A 95 -24.40 -8.36 -4.78
N LEU A 96 -23.73 -8.61 -5.91
CA LEU A 96 -24.38 -9.01 -7.17
C LEU A 96 -24.86 -10.47 -7.18
N MET A 97 -24.24 -11.37 -6.40
CA MET A 97 -24.60 -12.80 -6.36
C MET A 97 -25.00 -13.26 -4.94
N PRO A 98 -26.23 -12.95 -4.49
CA PRO A 98 -26.69 -13.33 -3.15
C PRO A 98 -27.09 -14.81 -3.00
N MET A 99 -27.07 -15.62 -4.06
CA MET A 99 -27.64 -16.99 -4.06
C MET A 99 -26.70 -18.12 -3.64
N ASN A 100 -25.40 -17.86 -3.42
CA ASN A 100 -24.48 -18.86 -2.86
C ASN A 100 -24.10 -18.45 -1.42
N PRO A 101 -24.27 -19.32 -0.41
CA PRO A 101 -23.90 -18.99 0.96
C PRO A 101 -22.41 -18.61 1.02
N VAL A 102 -22.18 -17.49 1.71
CA VAL A 102 -20.98 -16.67 1.73
C VAL A 102 -19.81 -17.37 2.43
N VAL A 103 -19.31 -18.47 1.85
CA VAL A 103 -17.90 -18.81 1.99
C VAL A 103 -17.16 -17.84 1.07
N CYS A 104 -15.94 -17.39 1.39
CA CYS A 104 -15.06 -16.62 0.51
C CYS A 104 -14.71 -17.40 -0.78
N GLY A 105 -15.72 -17.75 -1.57
CA GLY A 105 -15.67 -18.67 -2.70
C GLY A 105 -15.00 -18.04 -3.92
N ILE A 106 -14.97 -16.71 -4.01
CA ILE A 106 -14.30 -16.03 -5.11
C ILE A 106 -12.78 -16.24 -5.01
N THR A 107 -12.17 -16.12 -3.84
CA THR A 107 -10.75 -16.46 -3.61
C THR A 107 -10.39 -17.92 -3.88
N THR A 108 -11.34 -18.86 -3.81
CA THR A 108 -11.06 -20.30 -3.98
C THR A 108 -11.52 -20.89 -5.32
N LEU A 109 -12.55 -20.34 -5.98
CA LEU A 109 -13.14 -20.89 -7.21
C LEU A 109 -12.87 -20.07 -8.48
N VAL A 110 -12.69 -18.74 -8.39
CA VAL A 110 -12.56 -17.87 -9.59
C VAL A 110 -11.24 -17.08 -9.61
N VAL A 111 -10.60 -16.85 -8.45
CA VAL A 111 -9.53 -15.83 -8.26
C VAL A 111 -8.18 -16.38 -7.75
N PRO A 112 -7.78 -17.68 -7.83
CA PRO A 112 -6.37 -18.00 -7.61
C PRO A 112 -5.48 -17.32 -8.67
N SER A 113 -5.97 -17.23 -9.91
CA SER A 113 -5.30 -16.56 -11.02
C SER A 113 -5.22 -15.04 -10.87
N LEU A 114 -6.29 -14.36 -10.43
CA LEU A 114 -6.30 -12.91 -10.28
C LEU A 114 -5.59 -12.44 -8.99
N SER A 115 -5.64 -13.23 -7.91
CA SER A 115 -4.83 -12.99 -6.69
C SER A 115 -3.34 -13.13 -7.00
N GLN A 116 -2.95 -14.22 -7.68
CA GLN A 116 -1.58 -14.36 -8.19
C GLN A 116 -1.22 -13.23 -9.16
N TYR A 117 -2.12 -12.85 -10.07
CA TYR A 117 -1.89 -11.76 -11.01
C TYR A 117 -1.72 -10.42 -10.30
N ASN A 118 -2.50 -10.11 -9.25
CA ASN A 118 -2.33 -8.88 -8.49
C ASN A 118 -1.08 -8.89 -7.62
N PHE A 119 -0.73 -10.02 -7.03
CA PHE A 119 0.54 -10.14 -6.31
C PHE A 119 1.74 -10.00 -7.27
N TYR A 120 1.66 -10.63 -8.43
CA TYR A 120 2.65 -10.52 -9.49
C TYR A 120 2.71 -9.10 -10.07
N ALA A 121 1.57 -8.47 -10.34
CA ALA A 121 1.49 -7.09 -10.79
C ALA A 121 2.03 -6.12 -9.74
N THR A 122 1.78 -6.36 -8.45
CA THR A 122 2.37 -5.55 -7.36
C THR A 122 3.88 -5.70 -7.34
N ILE A 123 4.41 -6.93 -7.45
CA ILE A 123 5.86 -7.18 -7.54
C ILE A 123 6.47 -6.52 -8.78
N VAL A 124 5.82 -6.67 -9.95
CA VAL A 124 6.28 -6.09 -11.21
C VAL A 124 6.25 -4.57 -11.15
N ILE A 125 5.19 -3.97 -10.60
CA ILE A 125 5.09 -2.52 -10.42
C ILE A 125 6.15 -2.03 -9.44
N SER A 126 6.38 -2.71 -8.31
CA SER A 126 7.47 -2.38 -7.38
C SER A 126 8.85 -2.50 -8.03
N LEU A 127 9.08 -3.50 -8.88
CA LEU A 127 10.34 -3.65 -9.63
C LEU A 127 10.50 -2.57 -10.71
N VAL A 128 9.45 -2.23 -11.45
CA VAL A 128 9.46 -1.16 -12.45
C VAL A 128 9.70 0.19 -11.78
N ILE A 129 9.06 0.45 -10.63
CA ILE A 129 9.32 1.64 -9.82
C ILE A 129 10.78 1.66 -9.39
N LEU A 130 11.31 0.58 -8.82
CA LEU A 130 12.73 0.51 -8.44
C LEU A 130 13.68 0.73 -9.63
N LEU A 131 13.37 0.21 -10.81
CA LEU A 131 14.17 0.40 -12.02
C LEU A 131 14.12 1.84 -12.53
N VAL A 132 12.93 2.45 -12.59
CA VAL A 132 12.75 3.86 -12.99
C VAL A 132 13.43 4.78 -11.98
N TYR A 133 13.27 4.52 -10.69
CA TYR A 133 13.91 5.30 -9.62
C TYR A 133 15.43 5.08 -9.58
N GLY A 134 15.92 3.88 -9.90
CA GLY A 134 17.34 3.62 -10.07
C GLY A 134 17.91 4.38 -11.27
N ALA A 135 17.18 4.41 -12.39
CA ALA A 135 17.57 5.16 -13.58
C ALA A 135 17.60 6.67 -13.31
N THR A 136 16.62 7.23 -12.60
CA THR A 136 16.63 8.65 -12.21
C THR A 136 17.79 8.96 -11.26
N TRP A 137 18.13 8.06 -10.34
CA TRP A 137 19.29 8.20 -9.48
C TRP A 137 20.61 8.20 -10.26
N VAL A 138 20.78 7.28 -11.22
CA VAL A 138 21.96 7.25 -12.09
C VAL A 138 22.07 8.55 -12.89
N VAL A 139 20.98 9.02 -13.49
CA VAL A 139 20.94 10.27 -14.24
C VAL A 139 21.26 11.48 -13.35
N ALA A 140 20.71 11.53 -12.13
CA ALA A 140 20.99 12.60 -11.17
C ALA A 140 22.45 12.59 -10.70
N LYS A 141 23.03 11.41 -10.46
CA LYS A 141 24.44 11.26 -10.10
C LYS A 141 25.38 11.70 -11.24
N THR A 142 24.99 11.44 -12.49
CA THR A 142 25.77 11.82 -13.67
C THR A 142 25.74 13.34 -13.93
N LYS A 143 24.71 14.05 -13.44
CA LYS A 143 24.61 15.52 -13.54
C LYS A 143 25.31 16.29 -12.43
N ASN A 144 25.66 15.63 -11.31
CA ASN A 144 26.30 16.25 -10.15
C ASN A 144 27.83 16.01 -10.10
N GLN A 145 28.40 15.37 -11.13
CA GLN A 145 29.84 15.36 -11.43
C GLN A 145 30.13 16.31 -12.60
#